data_AF-A0A3M0CWJ3-F1
#
_entry.id   AF-A0A3M0CWJ3-F1
#
_cell.length_a   1.000
_cell.length_b   1.000
_cell.length_c   1.000
_cell.angle_alpha   90.00
_cell.angle_beta   90.00
_cell.angle_gamma   90.00
#
_symmetry.space_group_name_H-M   'P 1'
#
loop_
_entity.id
_entity.type
_entity.pdbx_description
1 polymer ?
#
loop_
_entity_poly.entity_id
_entity_poly.type
_entity_poly.pdbx_seq_one_letter_code
_entity_poly.pdbx_strand_id
1 'polypeptide(L)'
;MTANETEAVDEELEPGTELTSGYGSSPGVATGPVKIIEDIEEADRIDEGDVIVTEMTAPDMVPAMKRSAGILTDEGGMTSHAAIVSRELGVPAIVGCGDATDVLTDGQRITLDGQKGTVVVAEPETETVEDAEPEGDREVEGGSGGPPTTATEVKVNVSIPDAAQRAADTGADGVGLLRLEHILLSTSKTPEKYVADHGEEAFVKEISEEIRKVADAFYPRPVRARTLDAPTDELAELEGGENEPHEHNPMLGYRGIRRSLKEPEMCKLELRAFKRLHDMGYDNVEVMFPLPNDAEDVRRARELMEEVGIDPEKRRWGAMIETPASIRSIDEILDEGIDFVALGTNDIVQFMLAVDRNNANVADRFDDFHPTILEAMANVIEACNERDVDTTITGQSGSHPDMAKFLVEKGISSLSSNIDAVGEVRRVVARAERKLLLDAARENLDDDPQID
;
A
#
# COMPACT_ATOMS: atom_id res chain seq x y z
N MET A 1 -55.64 -28.02 -21.92
CA MET A 1 -54.73 -28.01 -20.76
C MET A 1 -53.80 -26.84 -21.00
N THR A 2 -54.12 -25.74 -20.34
CA THR A 2 -53.42 -24.45 -20.42
C THR A 2 -52.03 -24.60 -19.81
N ALA A 3 -51.04 -24.08 -20.53
CA ALA A 3 -49.67 -23.91 -20.07
C ALA A 3 -49.68 -22.95 -18.88
N ASN A 4 -48.95 -23.31 -17.82
CA ASN A 4 -48.67 -22.42 -16.71
C ASN A 4 -47.32 -21.79 -17.06
N GLU A 5 -47.35 -20.59 -17.61
CA GLU A 5 -46.20 -19.70 -17.68
C GLU A 5 -45.91 -19.26 -16.25
N THR A 6 -44.71 -19.58 -15.76
CA THR A 6 -44.20 -19.01 -14.51
C THR A 6 -43.77 -17.59 -14.85
N GLU A 7 -44.63 -16.61 -14.60
CA GLU A 7 -44.24 -15.21 -14.52
C GLU A 7 -43.20 -15.08 -13.39
N ALA A 8 -41.94 -14.85 -13.76
CA ALA A 8 -40.97 -14.28 -12.84
C ALA A 8 -41.45 -12.84 -12.58
N VAL A 9 -41.94 -12.61 -11.37
CA VAL A 9 -42.29 -11.28 -10.90
C VAL A 9 -40.96 -10.58 -10.65
N ASP A 10 -40.60 -9.66 -11.56
CA ASP A 10 -39.55 -8.68 -11.36
C ASP A 10 -40.08 -7.70 -10.29
N GLU A 11 -39.90 -8.03 -9.01
CA GLU A 11 -40.17 -7.10 -7.92
C GLU A 11 -39.17 -5.95 -8.06
N GLU A 12 -39.60 -4.83 -8.63
CA GLU A 12 -38.81 -3.58 -8.65
C GLU A 12 -38.44 -3.23 -7.21
N LEU A 13 -37.18 -3.48 -6.85
CA LEU A 13 -36.64 -3.18 -5.52
C LEU A 13 -36.73 -1.67 -5.27
N GLU A 14 -37.20 -1.29 -4.08
CA GLU A 14 -37.36 0.12 -3.72
C GLU A 14 -35.98 0.82 -3.65
N PRO A 15 -35.86 2.08 -4.10
CA PRO A 15 -34.63 2.84 -3.92
C PRO A 15 -34.13 2.83 -2.47
N GLY A 16 -32.81 2.72 -2.30
CA GLY A 16 -32.18 2.59 -0.99
C GLY A 16 -32.24 1.20 -0.37
N THR A 17 -32.87 0.21 -1.03
CA THR A 17 -32.76 -1.19 -0.61
C THR A 17 -31.33 -1.65 -0.74
N GLU A 18 -30.76 -2.17 0.34
CA GLU A 18 -29.43 -2.77 0.38
C GLU A 18 -29.42 -4.04 -0.48
N LEU A 19 -28.47 -4.10 -1.41
CA LEU A 19 -28.31 -5.20 -2.36
C LEU A 19 -27.24 -6.17 -1.88
N THR A 20 -26.08 -5.65 -1.50
CA THR A 20 -24.95 -6.42 -0.96
C THR A 20 -24.08 -5.51 -0.09
N SER A 21 -23.18 -6.10 0.67
CA SER A 21 -22.24 -5.39 1.53
C SER A 21 -20.89 -6.11 1.58
N GLY A 22 -19.84 -5.37 1.87
CA GLY A 22 -18.49 -5.90 1.98
C GLY A 22 -17.58 -4.96 2.76
N TYR A 23 -16.27 -5.12 2.59
CA TYR A 23 -15.29 -4.24 3.22
C TYR A 23 -15.17 -2.96 2.39
N GLY A 24 -15.60 -1.83 2.98
CA GLY A 24 -15.35 -0.50 2.43
C GLY A 24 -13.85 -0.26 2.29
N SER A 25 -13.34 -0.36 1.07
CA SER A 25 -11.91 -0.38 0.80
C SER A 25 -11.40 0.98 0.38
N SER A 26 -12.09 1.70 -0.51
CA SER A 26 -11.71 3.03 -0.96
C SER A 26 -12.87 4.00 -0.74
N PRO A 27 -12.65 5.12 -0.01
CA PRO A 27 -13.74 6.00 0.39
C PRO A 27 -14.36 6.75 -0.79
N GLY A 28 -15.60 7.19 -0.58
CA GLY A 28 -16.39 7.97 -1.53
C GLY A 28 -17.71 7.28 -1.88
N VAL A 29 -18.59 8.03 -2.54
CA VAL A 29 -19.90 7.55 -2.98
C VAL A 29 -19.97 7.65 -4.49
N ALA A 30 -20.39 6.57 -5.14
CA ALA A 30 -20.53 6.53 -6.59
C ALA A 30 -21.85 5.90 -6.98
N THR A 31 -22.48 6.46 -8.03
CA THR A 31 -23.71 5.95 -8.62
C THR A 31 -23.47 5.70 -10.09
N GLY A 32 -23.79 4.49 -10.56
CA GLY A 32 -23.58 4.12 -11.95
C GLY A 32 -24.26 2.80 -12.31
N PRO A 33 -24.37 2.49 -13.62
CA PRO A 33 -24.81 1.19 -14.08
C PRO A 33 -23.74 0.13 -13.82
N VAL A 34 -24.17 -1.05 -13.38
CA VAL A 34 -23.31 -2.23 -13.16
C VAL A 34 -22.78 -2.76 -14.48
N LYS A 35 -21.49 -3.10 -14.49
CA LYS A 35 -20.83 -3.92 -15.51
C LYS A 35 -20.15 -5.10 -14.84
N ILE A 36 -20.71 -6.28 -15.03
CA ILE A 36 -20.13 -7.54 -14.57
C ILE A 36 -19.10 -7.97 -15.61
N ILE A 37 -17.88 -8.21 -15.11
CA ILE A 37 -16.71 -8.59 -15.89
C ILE A 37 -16.20 -9.90 -15.33
N GLU A 38 -16.22 -10.96 -16.14
CA GLU A 38 -15.68 -12.28 -15.75
C GLU A 38 -14.23 -12.47 -16.19
N ASP A 39 -13.80 -11.74 -17.24
CA ASP A 39 -12.48 -11.88 -17.85
C ASP A 39 -11.89 -10.52 -18.24
N ILE A 40 -10.56 -10.41 -18.26
CA ILE A 40 -9.84 -9.20 -18.66
C ILE A 40 -10.19 -8.72 -20.07
N GLU A 41 -10.49 -9.64 -21.00
CA GLU A 41 -10.83 -9.31 -22.39
C GLU A 41 -12.10 -8.43 -22.48
N GLU A 42 -12.88 -8.41 -21.41
CA GLU A 42 -14.10 -7.64 -21.29
C GLU A 42 -13.89 -6.24 -20.70
N ALA A 43 -12.68 -5.90 -20.25
CA ALA A 43 -12.38 -4.59 -19.63
C ALA A 43 -12.65 -3.39 -20.56
N ASP A 44 -12.63 -3.62 -21.88
CA ASP A 44 -13.00 -2.62 -22.89
C ASP A 44 -14.51 -2.30 -22.92
N ARG A 45 -15.36 -3.11 -22.26
CA ARG A 45 -16.80 -2.86 -22.08
C ARG A 45 -17.11 -1.79 -21.03
N ILE A 46 -16.10 -1.38 -20.26
CA ILE A 46 -16.24 -0.42 -19.16
C ILE A 46 -16.07 1.00 -19.71
N ASP A 47 -17.19 1.72 -19.72
CA ASP A 47 -17.29 3.12 -20.06
C ASP A 47 -17.13 4.02 -18.82
N GLU A 48 -16.90 5.31 -19.06
CA GLU A 48 -16.83 6.30 -17.99
C GLU A 48 -18.19 6.41 -17.26
N GLY A 49 -18.18 6.29 -15.93
CA GLY A 49 -19.40 6.30 -15.11
C GLY A 49 -19.94 4.92 -14.72
N ASP A 50 -19.42 3.83 -15.30
CA ASP A 50 -19.82 2.46 -14.96
C ASP A 50 -19.29 2.02 -13.59
N VAL A 51 -20.00 1.11 -12.93
CA VAL A 51 -19.52 0.40 -11.73
C VAL A 51 -19.05 -0.99 -12.13
N ILE A 52 -17.75 -1.27 -11.93
CA ILE A 52 -17.16 -2.59 -12.21
C ILE A 52 -17.59 -3.56 -11.12
N VAL A 53 -18.06 -4.74 -11.52
CA VAL A 53 -18.36 -5.87 -10.63
C VAL A 53 -17.61 -7.09 -11.16
N THR A 54 -16.78 -7.72 -10.33
CA THR A 54 -15.94 -8.86 -10.72
C THR A 54 -15.63 -9.75 -9.51
N GLU A 55 -15.19 -10.99 -9.73
CA GLU A 55 -14.73 -11.86 -8.64
C GLU A 55 -13.45 -11.29 -8.00
N MET A 56 -12.46 -10.97 -8.83
CA MET A 56 -11.20 -10.32 -8.46
C MET A 56 -10.76 -9.33 -9.56
N THR A 57 -9.89 -8.40 -9.19
CA THR A 57 -9.21 -7.50 -10.15
C THR A 57 -7.79 -7.98 -10.44
N ALA A 58 -7.31 -7.74 -11.65
CA ALA A 58 -5.93 -7.98 -12.06
C ALA A 58 -5.19 -6.67 -12.45
N PRO A 59 -3.84 -6.65 -12.49
CA PRO A 59 -3.03 -5.46 -12.79
C PRO A 59 -3.28 -4.79 -14.15
N ASP A 60 -3.71 -5.56 -15.12
CA ASP A 60 -4.12 -5.12 -16.46
C ASP A 60 -5.48 -4.40 -16.48
N MET A 61 -6.31 -4.55 -15.44
CA MET A 61 -7.58 -3.84 -15.30
C MET A 61 -7.42 -2.37 -14.88
N VAL A 62 -6.23 -1.94 -14.47
CA VAL A 62 -5.97 -0.58 -13.94
C VAL A 62 -6.48 0.55 -14.86
N PRO A 63 -6.29 0.50 -16.20
CA PRO A 63 -6.86 1.49 -17.10
C PRO A 63 -8.39 1.57 -17.07
N ALA A 64 -9.07 0.44 -16.84
CA ALA A 64 -10.52 0.38 -16.74
C ALA A 64 -11.01 0.83 -15.36
N MET A 65 -10.33 0.40 -14.29
CA MET A 65 -10.56 0.88 -12.92
C MET A 65 -10.51 2.40 -12.85
N LYS A 66 -9.52 3.02 -13.52
CA LYS A 66 -9.36 4.48 -13.59
C LYS A 66 -10.53 5.22 -14.26
N ARG A 67 -11.27 4.57 -15.17
CA ARG A 67 -12.43 5.15 -15.85
C ARG A 67 -13.75 4.92 -15.10
N SER A 68 -13.80 3.87 -14.29
CA SER A 68 -15.01 3.48 -13.57
C SER A 68 -15.41 4.51 -12.51
N ALA A 69 -16.72 4.60 -12.25
CA ALA A 69 -17.26 5.37 -11.13
C ALA A 69 -17.03 4.66 -9.79
N GLY A 70 -16.98 3.32 -9.79
CA GLY A 70 -16.71 2.54 -8.59
C GLY A 70 -16.44 1.07 -8.90
N ILE A 71 -15.95 0.34 -7.89
CA ILE A 71 -15.50 -1.05 -8.04
C ILE A 71 -16.07 -1.91 -6.92
N LEU A 72 -16.61 -3.07 -7.28
CA LEU A 72 -17.08 -4.11 -6.37
C LEU A 72 -16.38 -5.41 -6.70
N THR A 73 -15.84 -6.08 -5.67
CA THR A 73 -15.31 -7.45 -5.83
C THR A 73 -15.92 -8.43 -4.85
N ASP A 74 -16.12 -9.67 -5.30
CA ASP A 74 -16.58 -10.76 -4.44
C ASP A 74 -15.50 -11.22 -3.48
N GLU A 75 -14.26 -11.30 -3.96
CA GLU A 75 -13.12 -11.71 -3.16
C GLU A 75 -12.17 -10.55 -2.85
N GLY A 76 -11.22 -10.80 -1.94
CA GLY A 76 -10.19 -9.86 -1.55
C GLY A 76 -10.47 -9.13 -0.22
N GLY A 77 -9.39 -8.85 0.51
CA GLY A 77 -9.42 -8.08 1.75
C GLY A 77 -8.98 -6.63 1.55
N MET A 78 -8.86 -5.89 2.66
CA MET A 78 -8.46 -4.47 2.67
C MET A 78 -7.08 -4.20 2.04
N THR A 79 -6.26 -5.24 1.86
CA THR A 79 -4.91 -5.17 1.29
C THR A 79 -4.81 -5.86 -0.06
N SER A 80 -5.93 -6.21 -0.69
CA SER A 80 -5.98 -6.78 -2.04
C SER A 80 -5.55 -5.76 -3.09
N HIS A 81 -5.26 -6.26 -4.29
CA HIS A 81 -5.01 -5.41 -5.46
C HIS A 81 -6.13 -4.38 -5.68
N ALA A 82 -7.39 -4.84 -5.69
CA ALA A 82 -8.57 -3.98 -5.85
C ALA A 82 -8.59 -2.86 -4.81
N ALA A 83 -8.39 -3.19 -3.54
CA ALA A 83 -8.42 -2.22 -2.44
C ALA A 83 -7.27 -1.19 -2.54
N ILE A 84 -6.05 -1.63 -2.84
CA ILE A 84 -4.87 -0.76 -2.93
C ILE A 84 -5.02 0.20 -4.11
N VAL A 85 -5.28 -0.33 -5.31
CA VAL A 85 -5.30 0.47 -6.52
C VAL A 85 -6.49 1.42 -6.55
N SER A 86 -7.67 1.00 -6.08
CA SER A 86 -8.84 1.88 -6.03
C SER A 86 -8.63 3.09 -5.12
N ARG A 87 -8.02 2.90 -3.93
CA ARG A 87 -7.63 4.01 -3.04
C ARG A 87 -6.66 4.97 -3.72
N GLU A 88 -5.69 4.42 -4.43
CA GLU A 88 -4.64 5.22 -5.08
C GLU A 88 -5.18 6.02 -6.27
N LEU A 89 -6.12 5.45 -7.03
CA LEU A 89 -6.85 6.15 -8.09
C LEU A 89 -7.90 7.13 -7.54
N GLY A 90 -8.35 6.94 -6.29
CA GLY A 90 -9.45 7.69 -5.70
C GLY A 90 -10.83 7.26 -6.21
N VAL A 91 -10.96 6.00 -6.63
CA VAL A 91 -12.20 5.39 -7.08
C VAL A 91 -12.85 4.70 -5.89
N PRO A 92 -14.11 5.01 -5.55
CA PRO A 92 -14.83 4.32 -4.47
C PRO A 92 -14.89 2.81 -4.71
N ALA A 93 -14.59 2.01 -3.68
CA ALA A 93 -14.51 0.57 -3.85
C ALA A 93 -14.90 -0.24 -2.61
N ILE A 94 -15.56 -1.36 -2.83
CA ILE A 94 -15.93 -2.35 -1.80
C ILE A 94 -15.38 -3.70 -2.26
N VAL A 95 -14.69 -4.41 -1.37
CA VAL A 95 -14.09 -5.71 -1.67
C VAL A 95 -14.61 -6.78 -0.73
N GLY A 96 -14.56 -8.04 -1.13
CA GLY A 96 -14.97 -9.15 -0.28
C GLY A 96 -16.49 -9.21 -0.05
N CYS A 97 -17.29 -8.85 -1.06
CA CYS A 97 -18.76 -8.90 -0.98
C CYS A 97 -19.28 -10.35 -0.88
N GLY A 98 -18.57 -11.30 -1.50
CA GLY A 98 -18.91 -12.72 -1.54
C GLY A 98 -20.04 -13.11 -2.50
N ASP A 99 -20.93 -12.19 -2.88
CA ASP A 99 -22.09 -12.45 -3.73
C ASP A 99 -22.48 -11.32 -4.70
N ALA A 100 -21.64 -10.31 -4.90
CA ALA A 100 -21.95 -9.16 -5.75
C ALA A 100 -22.14 -9.56 -7.22
N THR A 101 -21.33 -10.49 -7.76
CA THR A 101 -21.52 -10.98 -9.14
C THR A 101 -22.81 -11.81 -9.31
N ASP A 102 -23.29 -12.43 -8.24
CA ASP A 102 -24.52 -13.24 -8.24
C ASP A 102 -25.79 -12.41 -8.03
N VAL A 103 -25.71 -11.37 -7.19
CA VAL A 103 -26.86 -10.56 -6.76
C VAL A 103 -27.13 -9.40 -7.71
N LEU A 104 -26.08 -8.82 -8.32
CA LEU A 104 -26.20 -7.69 -9.23
C LEU A 104 -26.42 -8.17 -10.67
N THR A 105 -26.98 -7.27 -11.50
CA THR A 105 -27.24 -7.56 -12.91
C THR A 105 -26.67 -6.48 -13.82
N ASP A 106 -26.22 -6.87 -15.01
CA ASP A 106 -25.66 -5.94 -15.99
C ASP A 106 -26.63 -4.80 -16.33
N GLY A 107 -26.14 -3.56 -16.23
CA GLY A 107 -26.92 -2.33 -16.44
C GLY A 107 -27.77 -1.89 -15.26
N GLN A 108 -27.85 -2.68 -14.18
CA GLN A 108 -28.54 -2.27 -12.95
C GLN A 108 -27.89 -1.04 -12.36
N ARG A 109 -28.68 0.00 -12.07
CA ARG A 109 -28.14 1.21 -11.45
C ARG A 109 -28.08 1.07 -9.94
N ILE A 110 -26.88 1.23 -9.41
CA ILE A 110 -26.62 1.11 -7.98
C ILE A 110 -25.93 2.37 -7.46
N THR A 111 -26.00 2.56 -6.15
CA THR A 111 -25.15 3.50 -5.42
C THR A 111 -24.32 2.72 -4.43
N LEU A 112 -23.00 2.89 -4.48
CA LEU A 112 -22.07 2.30 -3.53
C LEU A 112 -21.48 3.38 -2.62
N ASP A 113 -21.35 3.05 -1.33
CA ASP A 113 -20.59 3.83 -0.35
C ASP A 113 -19.33 3.04 0.00
N GLY A 114 -18.21 3.43 -0.60
CA GLY A 114 -16.92 2.77 -0.43
C GLY A 114 -16.29 2.96 0.96
N GLN A 115 -16.82 3.88 1.78
CA GLN A 115 -16.40 4.02 3.18
C GLN A 115 -17.21 3.09 4.10
N LYS A 116 -18.53 3.01 3.91
CA LYS A 116 -19.40 2.15 4.73
C LYS A 116 -19.41 0.68 4.29
N GLY A 117 -19.03 0.41 3.04
CA GLY A 117 -19.06 -0.94 2.49
C GLY A 117 -20.46 -1.41 2.10
N THR A 118 -21.36 -0.50 1.73
CA THR A 118 -22.76 -0.81 1.42
C THR A 118 -23.11 -0.48 -0.03
N VAL A 119 -23.88 -1.35 -0.67
CA VAL A 119 -24.44 -1.15 -2.02
C VAL A 119 -25.95 -1.12 -1.93
N VAL A 120 -26.57 -0.10 -2.53
CA VAL A 120 -28.03 0.06 -2.54
C VAL A 120 -28.57 0.30 -3.95
N VAL A 121 -29.86 0.02 -4.15
CA VAL A 121 -30.59 0.43 -5.36
C VAL A 121 -30.54 1.95 -5.49
N ALA A 122 -30.07 2.45 -6.64
CA ALA A 122 -29.96 3.89 -6.86
C ALA A 122 -31.34 4.57 -6.86
N GLU A 123 -31.39 5.80 -6.35
CA GLU A 123 -32.58 6.63 -6.52
C GLU A 123 -32.77 7.01 -8.00
N PRO A 124 -34.03 7.06 -8.51
CA PRO A 124 -34.30 7.49 -9.87
C PRO A 124 -33.83 8.94 -10.05
N GLU A 125 -33.15 9.22 -11.18
CA GLU A 125 -32.58 10.53 -11.47
C GLU A 125 -33.65 11.63 -11.34
N THR A 126 -33.57 12.42 -10.28
CA THR A 126 -34.12 13.77 -10.31
C THR A 126 -33.04 14.68 -10.87
N GLU A 127 -33.37 15.41 -11.94
CA GLU A 127 -32.46 16.41 -12.50
C GLU A 127 -31.97 17.34 -11.39
N THR A 128 -30.64 17.44 -11.27
CA THR A 128 -29.84 18.26 -10.36
C THR A 128 -29.72 17.79 -8.91
N VAL A 129 -28.60 17.13 -8.61
CA VAL A 129 -27.70 17.65 -7.57
C VAL A 129 -26.30 17.68 -8.18
N GLU A 130 -25.80 18.91 -8.36
CA GLU A 130 -24.38 19.21 -8.60
C GLU A 130 -23.52 18.45 -7.60
N ASP A 131 -22.35 17.97 -8.04
CA ASP A 131 -21.23 17.48 -7.23
C ASP A 131 -21.57 17.32 -5.75
N ALA A 132 -21.99 16.12 -5.34
CA ALA A 132 -21.93 15.76 -3.94
C ALA A 132 -20.44 15.77 -3.55
N GLU A 133 -19.98 16.94 -3.13
CA GLU A 133 -18.70 17.11 -2.45
C GLU A 133 -18.61 16.01 -1.39
N PRO A 134 -17.43 15.38 -1.23
CA PRO A 134 -17.26 14.33 -0.25
C PRO A 134 -17.67 14.87 1.13
N GLU A 135 -18.81 14.40 1.66
CA GLU A 135 -19.15 14.59 3.07
C GLU A 135 -18.14 13.78 3.90
N GLY A 136 -16.97 14.39 4.10
CA GLY A 136 -15.78 13.73 4.61
C GLY A 136 -14.56 14.62 4.73
N ASP A 137 -14.44 15.70 3.97
CA ASP A 137 -13.62 16.84 4.41
C ASP A 137 -14.51 17.77 5.20
N ARG A 138 -14.63 17.51 6.50
CA ARG A 138 -14.77 18.64 7.42
C ARG A 138 -13.49 19.45 7.25
N GLU A 139 -13.54 20.41 6.33
CA GLU A 139 -12.80 21.65 6.48
C GLU A 139 -13.10 22.12 7.90
N VAL A 140 -12.15 21.88 8.79
CA VAL A 140 -12.09 22.60 10.04
C VAL A 140 -11.73 24.02 9.65
N GLU A 141 -12.72 24.79 9.24
CA GLU A 141 -12.69 26.25 9.27
C GLU A 141 -12.38 26.64 10.72
N GLY A 142 -11.08 26.82 10.99
CA GLY A 142 -10.58 27.00 12.34
C GLY A 142 -9.06 27.13 12.44
N GLY A 143 -8.41 27.72 11.43
CA GLY A 143 -7.00 28.08 11.53
C GLY A 143 -6.39 28.41 10.17
N SER A 144 -6.01 29.67 9.97
CA SER A 144 -5.29 30.18 8.81
C SER A 144 -3.83 29.69 8.72
N GLY A 145 -3.57 28.41 8.99
CA GLY A 145 -2.24 27.80 8.97
C GLY A 145 -2.26 26.58 8.07
N GLY A 146 -1.20 26.40 7.28
CA GLY A 146 -0.99 25.18 6.50
C GLY A 146 -0.95 23.91 7.37
N PRO A 147 -0.65 22.74 6.78
CA PRO A 147 -0.57 21.49 7.53
C PRO A 147 0.30 21.66 8.79
N PRO A 148 -0.11 21.08 9.93
CA PRO A 148 0.62 21.28 11.18
C PRO A 148 2.04 20.76 11.03
N THR A 149 3.01 21.57 11.44
CA THR A 149 4.42 21.17 11.45
C THR A 149 4.61 20.09 12.51
N THR A 150 5.23 18.98 12.09
CA THR A 150 5.56 17.83 12.93
C THR A 150 7.07 17.57 12.88
N ALA A 151 7.62 16.99 13.94
CA ALA A 151 9.01 16.52 13.94
C ALA A 151 9.11 15.14 13.27
N THR A 152 8.16 14.26 13.56
CA THR A 152 7.96 12.99 12.86
C THR A 152 7.36 13.27 11.48
N GLU A 153 8.00 12.73 10.45
CA GLU A 153 7.55 12.93 9.07
C GLU A 153 6.32 12.06 8.76
N VAL A 154 5.38 12.59 7.99
CA VAL A 154 4.21 11.85 7.49
C VAL A 154 4.35 11.66 5.99
N LYS A 155 4.80 10.48 5.61
CA LYS A 155 4.98 10.00 4.24
C LYS A 155 3.73 9.25 3.76
N VAL A 156 3.76 8.88 2.48
CA VAL A 156 2.65 8.17 1.83
C VAL A 156 3.12 6.89 1.16
N ASN A 157 2.26 5.87 1.15
CA ASN A 157 2.43 4.65 0.38
C ASN A 157 1.99 4.88 -1.07
N VAL A 158 2.80 4.46 -2.03
CA VAL A 158 2.48 4.52 -3.46
C VAL A 158 2.77 3.15 -4.07
N SER A 159 1.83 2.60 -4.82
CA SER A 159 1.96 1.31 -5.51
C SER A 159 1.92 1.50 -7.01
N ILE A 160 1.13 2.45 -7.51
CA ILE A 160 1.05 2.79 -8.92
C ILE A 160 1.65 4.19 -9.20
N PRO A 161 2.58 4.32 -10.16
CA PRO A 161 3.17 5.60 -10.52
C PRO A 161 2.15 6.67 -10.96
N ASP A 162 1.03 6.25 -11.53
CA ASP A 162 -0.07 7.14 -11.94
C ASP A 162 -0.71 7.92 -10.77
N ALA A 163 -0.63 7.39 -9.55
CA ALA A 163 -1.14 8.05 -8.35
C ALA A 163 -0.15 9.04 -7.74
N ALA A 164 1.08 9.17 -8.26
CA ALA A 164 2.15 9.96 -7.66
C ALA A 164 1.78 11.42 -7.42
N GLN A 165 1.13 12.08 -8.40
CA GLN A 165 0.75 13.49 -8.25
C GLN A 165 -0.34 13.66 -7.19
N ARG A 166 -1.36 12.80 -7.21
CA ARG A 166 -2.42 12.79 -6.18
C ARG A 166 -1.83 12.56 -4.79
N ALA A 167 -0.90 11.63 -4.66
CA ALA A 167 -0.18 11.36 -3.42
C ALA A 167 0.64 12.58 -2.97
N ALA A 168 1.32 13.27 -3.89
CA ALA A 168 2.08 14.48 -3.60
C ALA A 168 1.20 15.66 -3.12
N ASP A 169 0.00 15.79 -3.70
CA ASP A 169 -0.97 16.85 -3.41
C ASP A 169 -1.57 16.75 -1.99
N THR A 170 -1.50 15.56 -1.35
CA THR A 170 -1.85 15.40 0.07
C THR A 170 -0.95 16.22 1.01
N GLY A 171 0.18 16.72 0.52
CA GLY A 171 1.20 17.38 1.32
C GLY A 171 2.05 16.41 2.16
N ALA A 172 2.13 15.13 1.78
CA ALA A 172 3.02 14.16 2.41
C ALA A 172 4.50 14.59 2.35
N ASP A 173 5.29 14.25 3.36
CA ASP A 173 6.70 14.64 3.48
C ASP A 173 7.64 13.80 2.59
N GLY A 174 7.11 12.79 1.90
CA GLY A 174 7.83 11.89 1.01
C GLY A 174 7.02 10.63 0.74
N VAL A 175 7.63 9.67 0.05
CA VAL A 175 7.08 8.32 -0.15
C VAL A 175 7.83 7.36 0.77
N GLY A 176 7.10 6.74 1.71
CA GLY A 176 7.68 5.81 2.68
C GLY A 176 7.77 4.39 2.14
N LEU A 177 6.98 4.07 1.10
CA LEU A 177 7.02 2.81 0.38
C LEU A 177 6.52 3.00 -1.06
N LEU A 178 7.41 2.83 -2.03
CA LEU A 178 7.11 2.56 -3.44
C LEU A 178 7.34 1.08 -3.72
N ARG A 179 6.28 0.38 -4.14
CA ARG A 179 6.30 -1.06 -4.43
C ARG A 179 6.70 -1.32 -5.88
N LEU A 180 7.86 -1.94 -6.12
CA LEU A 180 8.25 -2.34 -7.47
C LEU A 180 7.41 -3.49 -8.02
N GLU A 181 6.77 -4.28 -7.16
CA GLU A 181 5.95 -5.43 -7.58
C GLU A 181 4.82 -4.95 -8.49
N HIS A 182 4.10 -3.90 -8.12
CA HIS A 182 3.00 -3.37 -8.94
C HIS A 182 3.47 -2.74 -10.25
N ILE A 183 4.68 -2.15 -10.26
CA ILE A 183 5.30 -1.66 -11.49
C ILE A 183 5.56 -2.85 -12.43
N LEU A 184 6.15 -3.92 -11.91
CA LEU A 184 6.49 -5.10 -12.69
C LEU A 184 5.25 -5.89 -13.15
N LEU A 185 4.29 -6.09 -12.25
CA LEU A 185 3.01 -6.75 -12.52
C LEU A 185 2.21 -6.02 -13.61
N SER A 186 2.30 -4.69 -13.68
CA SER A 186 1.65 -3.90 -14.74
C SER A 186 2.21 -4.16 -16.14
N THR A 187 3.38 -4.81 -16.26
CA THR A 187 3.92 -5.26 -17.55
C THR A 187 3.28 -6.54 -18.08
N SER A 188 2.45 -7.20 -17.26
CA SER A 188 1.82 -8.51 -17.51
C SER A 188 2.80 -9.64 -17.82
N LYS A 189 4.10 -9.47 -17.51
CA LYS A 189 5.19 -10.41 -17.77
C LYS A 189 6.03 -10.59 -16.52
N THR A 190 6.57 -11.80 -16.31
CA THR A 190 7.63 -11.97 -15.32
C THR A 190 8.87 -11.16 -15.70
N PRO A 191 9.69 -10.71 -14.73
CA PRO A 191 10.93 -9.99 -15.01
C PRO A 191 11.83 -10.70 -16.03
N GLU A 192 11.99 -12.02 -15.91
CA GLU A 192 12.81 -12.85 -16.78
C GLU A 192 12.25 -12.89 -18.21
N LYS A 193 10.92 -13.00 -18.34
CA LYS A 193 10.22 -13.00 -19.63
C LYS A 193 10.31 -11.63 -20.31
N TYR A 194 10.14 -10.55 -19.56
CA TYR A 194 10.32 -9.20 -20.08
C TYR A 194 11.73 -9.02 -20.64
N VAL A 195 12.76 -9.43 -19.88
CA VAL A 195 14.16 -9.36 -20.33
C VAL A 195 14.42 -10.25 -21.54
N ALA A 196 13.84 -11.45 -21.60
CA ALA A 196 13.98 -12.33 -22.75
C ALA A 196 13.38 -11.75 -24.04
N ASP A 197 12.23 -11.06 -23.93
CA ASP A 197 11.52 -10.49 -25.07
C ASP A 197 12.10 -9.14 -25.53
N HIS A 198 12.49 -8.28 -24.58
CA HIS A 198 12.82 -6.87 -24.84
C HIS A 198 14.29 -6.51 -24.54
N GLY A 199 15.01 -7.35 -23.81
CA GLY A 199 16.40 -7.15 -23.40
C GLY A 199 16.57 -6.41 -22.07
N GLU A 200 17.76 -6.58 -21.47
CA GLU A 200 18.12 -6.00 -20.15
C GLU A 200 17.97 -4.48 -20.10
N GLU A 201 18.44 -3.76 -21.13
CA GLU A 201 18.38 -2.30 -21.17
C GLU A 201 16.95 -1.75 -21.24
N ALA A 202 16.03 -2.47 -21.90
CA ALA A 202 14.63 -2.09 -21.94
C ALA A 202 13.99 -2.22 -20.56
N PHE A 203 14.28 -3.31 -19.85
CA PHE A 203 13.80 -3.55 -18.48
C PHE A 203 14.31 -2.48 -17.50
N VAL A 204 15.63 -2.20 -17.53
CA VAL A 204 16.26 -1.15 -16.71
C VAL A 204 15.62 0.21 -16.99
N LYS A 205 15.38 0.51 -18.28
CA LYS A 205 14.77 1.77 -18.69
C LYS A 205 13.33 1.87 -18.18
N GLU A 206 12.50 0.85 -18.38
CA GLU A 206 11.10 0.80 -17.97
C GLU A 206 10.96 1.09 -16.46
N ILE A 207 11.64 0.31 -15.61
CA ILE A 207 11.61 0.48 -14.16
C ILE A 207 12.09 1.88 -13.77
N SER A 208 13.18 2.37 -14.39
CA SER A 208 13.69 3.70 -14.09
C SER A 208 12.69 4.80 -14.46
N GLU A 209 11.94 4.65 -15.57
CA GLU A 209 10.95 5.64 -16.00
C GLU A 209 9.74 5.67 -15.08
N GLU A 210 9.28 4.51 -14.60
CA GLU A 210 8.17 4.41 -13.65
C GLU A 210 8.53 4.96 -12.26
N ILE A 211 9.71 4.63 -11.72
CA ILE A 211 10.19 5.21 -10.46
C ILE A 211 10.40 6.73 -10.63
N ARG A 212 10.88 7.19 -11.79
CA ARG A 212 11.08 8.62 -12.07
C ARG A 212 9.79 9.42 -11.96
N LYS A 213 8.65 8.91 -12.46
CA LYS A 213 7.35 9.60 -12.34
C LYS A 213 7.03 9.94 -10.89
N VAL A 214 7.29 9.01 -9.98
CA VAL A 214 7.12 9.21 -8.54
C VAL A 214 8.17 10.18 -7.99
N ALA A 215 9.44 9.98 -8.33
CA ALA A 215 10.53 10.84 -7.88
C ALA A 215 10.35 12.31 -8.28
N ASP A 216 9.83 12.58 -9.48
CA ASP A 216 9.53 13.92 -10.00
C ASP A 216 8.42 14.61 -9.20
N ALA A 217 7.32 13.89 -8.91
CA ALA A 217 6.18 14.44 -8.15
C ALA A 217 6.57 14.80 -6.70
N PHE A 218 7.55 14.10 -6.14
CA PHE A 218 7.98 14.30 -4.77
C PHE A 218 9.21 15.21 -4.63
N TYR A 219 9.99 15.47 -5.69
CA TYR A 219 11.26 16.18 -5.58
C TYR A 219 11.15 17.55 -4.84
N PRO A 220 12.01 17.83 -3.84
CA PRO A 220 13.17 17.06 -3.38
C PRO A 220 12.89 16.06 -2.24
N ARG A 221 11.62 15.79 -1.91
CA ARG A 221 11.24 14.86 -0.82
C ARG A 221 11.67 13.43 -1.14
N PRO A 222 12.03 12.62 -0.12
CA PRO A 222 12.53 11.26 -0.30
C PRO A 222 11.45 10.32 -0.88
N VAL A 223 11.89 9.38 -1.70
CA VAL A 223 11.10 8.28 -2.28
C VAL A 223 11.80 6.96 -1.98
N ARG A 224 11.32 6.25 -0.96
CA ARG A 224 11.82 4.92 -0.59
C ARG A 224 11.16 3.86 -1.46
N ALA A 225 11.94 3.22 -2.33
CA ALA A 225 11.46 2.18 -3.22
C ALA A 225 12.01 0.82 -2.83
N ARG A 226 11.11 -0.16 -2.72
CA ARG A 226 11.43 -1.53 -2.37
C ARG A 226 11.74 -2.34 -3.63
N THR A 227 12.82 -3.12 -3.63
CA THR A 227 13.07 -4.15 -4.66
C THR A 227 11.96 -5.21 -4.69
N LEU A 228 11.91 -6.03 -5.74
CA LEU A 228 10.84 -7.02 -5.94
C LEU A 228 10.62 -7.96 -4.72
N ASP A 229 9.38 -8.07 -4.29
CA ASP A 229 8.85 -8.93 -3.22
C ASP A 229 7.56 -9.67 -3.63
N ALA A 230 7.45 -10.05 -4.91
CA ALA A 230 6.30 -10.84 -5.36
C ALA A 230 6.49 -12.33 -5.00
N PRO A 231 5.52 -12.97 -4.33
CA PRO A 231 5.51 -14.41 -4.15
C PRO A 231 5.25 -15.16 -5.45
N THR A 232 5.56 -16.46 -5.43
CA THR A 232 5.57 -17.31 -6.63
C THR A 232 4.20 -17.54 -7.25
N ASP A 233 3.13 -17.48 -6.45
CA ASP A 233 1.75 -17.52 -6.91
C ASP A 233 1.38 -16.28 -7.73
N GLU A 234 1.73 -15.08 -7.27
CA GLU A 234 1.49 -13.84 -8.03
C GLU A 234 2.26 -13.82 -9.36
N LEU A 235 3.51 -14.29 -9.36
CA LEU A 235 4.33 -14.34 -10.58
C LEU A 235 3.87 -15.43 -11.56
N ALA A 236 3.29 -16.52 -11.06
CA ALA A 236 2.78 -17.62 -11.88
C ALA A 236 1.56 -17.20 -12.75
N GLU A 237 0.86 -16.14 -12.37
CA GLU A 237 -0.28 -15.58 -13.13
C GLU A 237 0.16 -14.72 -14.33
N LEU A 238 1.44 -14.36 -14.43
CA LEU A 238 1.97 -13.53 -15.51
C LEU A 238 2.43 -14.36 -16.72
N GLU A 239 2.53 -13.72 -17.89
CA GLU A 239 3.20 -14.34 -19.04
C GLU A 239 4.67 -14.64 -18.68
N GLY A 240 5.10 -15.88 -18.89
CA GLY A 240 6.43 -16.36 -18.47
C GLY A 240 6.49 -16.97 -17.07
N GLY A 241 5.39 -16.91 -16.32
CA GLY A 241 5.23 -17.49 -14.98
C GLY A 241 5.07 -19.01 -14.98
N GLU A 242 5.00 -19.68 -16.14
CA GLU A 242 4.76 -21.12 -16.23
C GLU A 242 5.91 -21.96 -15.66
N ASN A 243 7.07 -21.35 -15.45
CA ASN A 243 8.26 -21.96 -14.85
C ASN A 243 8.44 -21.59 -13.38
N GLU A 244 7.56 -20.75 -12.80
CA GLU A 244 7.61 -20.44 -11.38
C GLU A 244 7.43 -21.72 -10.54
N PRO A 245 8.23 -21.91 -9.49
CA PRO A 245 8.15 -23.12 -8.69
C PRO A 245 6.82 -23.13 -7.92
N HIS A 246 6.12 -24.27 -7.96
CA HIS A 246 4.93 -24.44 -7.13
C HIS A 246 5.33 -24.63 -5.65
N GLU A 247 4.99 -23.65 -4.83
CA GLU A 247 5.25 -23.67 -3.39
C GLU A 247 3.98 -23.98 -2.59
N HIS A 248 4.11 -24.78 -1.54
CA HIS A 248 2.98 -25.04 -0.64
C HIS A 248 2.56 -23.81 0.18
N ASN A 249 3.49 -22.89 0.44
CA ASN A 249 3.25 -21.65 1.18
C ASN A 249 4.08 -20.51 0.55
N PRO A 250 3.61 -19.91 -0.56
CA PRO A 250 4.34 -18.84 -1.26
C PRO A 250 4.73 -17.66 -0.36
N MET A 251 3.87 -17.29 0.61
CA MET A 251 4.16 -16.23 1.59
C MET A 251 5.39 -16.49 2.48
N LEU A 252 5.76 -17.75 2.69
CA LEU A 252 6.97 -18.14 3.44
C LEU A 252 8.15 -18.48 2.52
N GLY A 253 7.93 -18.38 1.21
CA GLY A 253 8.72 -19.04 0.18
C GLY A 253 9.73 -18.15 -0.54
N TYR A 254 9.79 -18.35 -1.86
CA TYR A 254 10.80 -17.83 -2.77
C TYR A 254 10.49 -16.40 -3.26
N ARG A 255 10.58 -15.43 -2.34
CA ARG A 255 10.36 -14.00 -2.62
C ARG A 255 11.35 -13.08 -1.90
N GLY A 256 11.26 -11.80 -2.20
CA GLY A 256 12.08 -10.73 -1.61
C GLY A 256 13.57 -10.99 -1.78
N ILE A 257 14.36 -10.59 -0.78
CA ILE A 257 15.82 -10.75 -0.81
C ILE A 257 16.27 -12.21 -1.01
N ARG A 258 15.46 -13.21 -0.61
CA ARG A 258 15.80 -14.63 -0.78
C ARG A 258 15.89 -14.99 -2.27
N ARG A 259 14.97 -14.46 -3.07
CA ARG A 259 15.01 -14.57 -4.53
C ARG A 259 16.15 -13.73 -5.09
N SER A 260 16.27 -12.47 -4.66
CA SER A 260 17.35 -11.57 -5.12
C SER A 260 18.75 -12.15 -4.92
N LEU A 261 19.00 -12.84 -3.81
CA LEU A 261 20.29 -13.47 -3.50
C LEU A 261 20.51 -14.82 -4.19
N LYS A 262 19.44 -15.48 -4.64
CA LYS A 262 19.50 -16.73 -5.41
C LYS A 262 19.67 -16.46 -6.91
N GLU A 263 19.05 -15.40 -7.40
CA GLU A 263 19.07 -14.91 -8.78
C GLU A 263 19.66 -13.48 -8.85
N PRO A 264 20.96 -13.32 -8.52
CA PRO A 264 21.56 -12.00 -8.38
C PRO A 264 21.56 -11.19 -9.68
N GLU A 265 21.56 -11.84 -10.84
CA GLU A 265 21.58 -11.12 -12.13
C GLU A 265 20.28 -10.36 -12.38
N MET A 266 19.11 -10.89 -11.99
CA MET A 266 17.85 -10.15 -12.09
C MET A 266 17.79 -9.00 -11.08
N CYS A 267 18.21 -9.24 -9.84
CA CYS A 267 18.33 -8.16 -8.84
C CYS A 267 19.26 -7.03 -9.31
N LYS A 268 20.38 -7.36 -9.95
CA LYS A 268 21.29 -6.37 -10.52
C LYS A 268 20.62 -5.51 -11.59
N LEU A 269 19.66 -6.02 -12.35
CA LEU A 269 18.91 -5.21 -13.31
C LEU A 269 18.00 -4.19 -12.62
N GLU A 270 17.32 -4.58 -11.54
CA GLU A 270 16.56 -3.64 -10.70
C GLU A 270 17.49 -2.56 -10.12
N LEU A 271 18.64 -2.95 -9.56
CA LEU A 271 19.64 -2.02 -9.03
C LEU A 271 20.26 -1.13 -10.12
N ARG A 272 20.42 -1.60 -11.35
CA ARG A 272 20.83 -0.75 -12.48
C ARG A 272 19.79 0.34 -12.79
N ALA A 273 18.49 0.07 -12.59
CA ALA A 273 17.45 1.09 -12.75
C ALA A 273 17.59 2.20 -11.70
N PHE A 274 17.86 1.84 -10.44
CA PHE A 274 18.21 2.80 -9.39
C PHE A 274 19.47 3.59 -9.69
N LYS A 275 20.54 2.90 -10.12
CA LYS A 275 21.78 3.54 -10.53
C LYS A 275 21.55 4.55 -11.65
N ARG A 276 20.75 4.21 -12.66
CA ARG A 276 20.41 5.10 -13.76
C ARG A 276 19.75 6.39 -13.27
N LEU A 277 18.84 6.31 -12.30
CA LEU A 277 18.22 7.48 -11.66
C LEU A 277 19.24 8.33 -10.90
N HIS A 278 20.12 7.69 -10.13
CA HIS A 278 21.19 8.38 -9.42
C HIS A 278 22.17 9.09 -10.36
N ASP A 279 22.51 8.47 -11.50
CA ASP A 279 23.38 9.07 -12.52
C ASP A 279 22.68 10.24 -13.23
N MET A 280 21.34 10.29 -13.20
CA MET A 280 20.52 11.42 -13.67
C MET A 280 20.37 12.54 -12.62
N GLY A 281 20.84 12.34 -11.37
CA GLY A 281 20.78 13.32 -10.29
C GLY A 281 19.57 13.19 -9.34
N TYR A 282 18.82 12.09 -9.41
CA TYR A 282 17.77 11.79 -8.42
C TYR A 282 18.40 11.26 -7.13
N ASP A 283 18.83 12.20 -6.29
CA ASP A 283 19.41 11.94 -4.98
C ASP A 283 18.34 11.66 -3.91
N ASN A 284 17.06 11.92 -4.22
CA ASN A 284 15.93 11.68 -3.33
C ASN A 284 15.32 10.27 -3.48
N VAL A 285 15.83 9.41 -4.37
CA VAL A 285 15.41 8.00 -4.45
C VAL A 285 16.25 7.20 -3.48
N GLU A 286 15.62 6.40 -2.63
CA GLU A 286 16.26 5.58 -1.60
C GLU A 286 15.88 4.11 -1.82
N VAL A 287 16.86 3.20 -1.86
CA VAL A 287 16.62 1.76 -2.12
C VAL A 287 16.37 1.02 -0.82
N MET A 288 15.42 0.09 -0.80
CA MET A 288 15.28 -0.85 0.33
C MET A 288 15.04 -2.30 -0.10
N PHE A 289 15.52 -3.23 0.72
CA PHE A 289 15.38 -4.66 0.48
C PHE A 289 14.36 -5.32 1.44
N PRO A 290 13.41 -6.12 0.91
CA PRO A 290 12.43 -6.88 1.70
C PRO A 290 12.98 -8.20 2.24
N LEU A 291 12.37 -8.66 3.33
CA LEU A 291 12.54 -9.98 3.94
C LEU A 291 13.97 -10.42 4.31
N PRO A 292 14.90 -9.52 4.70
CA PRO A 292 16.13 -9.99 5.33
C PRO A 292 15.79 -10.76 6.60
N ASN A 293 16.53 -11.82 6.88
CA ASN A 293 16.46 -12.50 8.18
C ASN A 293 17.51 -11.97 9.16
N ASP A 294 18.67 -11.56 8.65
CA ASP A 294 19.83 -11.21 9.48
C ASP A 294 20.82 -10.30 8.73
N ALA A 295 21.95 -10.01 9.38
CA ALA A 295 23.02 -9.17 8.84
C ALA A 295 23.74 -9.79 7.62
N GLU A 296 23.72 -11.11 7.43
CA GLU A 296 24.31 -11.72 6.24
C GLU A 296 23.51 -11.37 4.99
N ASP A 297 22.18 -11.43 5.07
CA ASP A 297 21.30 -11.00 3.98
C ASP A 297 21.57 -9.52 3.62
N VAL A 298 21.59 -8.64 4.61
CA VAL A 298 21.83 -7.20 4.42
C VAL A 298 23.22 -6.91 3.84
N ARG A 299 24.26 -7.61 4.34
CA ARG A 299 25.62 -7.51 3.80
C ARG A 299 25.69 -7.88 2.33
N ARG A 300 25.04 -8.97 1.93
CA ARG A 300 25.02 -9.43 0.54
C ARG A 300 24.22 -8.49 -0.36
N ALA A 301 23.16 -7.86 0.15
CA ALA A 301 22.45 -6.80 -0.58
C ALA A 301 23.34 -5.57 -0.83
N ARG A 302 24.11 -5.14 0.18
CA ARG A 302 25.13 -4.08 0.03
C ARG A 302 26.15 -4.42 -1.04
N GLU A 303 26.68 -5.64 -1.04
CA GLU A 303 27.64 -6.12 -2.06
C GLU A 303 27.03 -6.04 -3.47
N LEU A 304 25.77 -6.41 -3.66
CA LEU A 304 25.08 -6.29 -4.96
C LEU A 304 24.95 -4.82 -5.41
N MET A 305 24.68 -3.88 -4.50
CA MET A 305 24.65 -2.45 -4.80
C MET A 305 26.03 -1.95 -5.28
N GLU A 306 27.08 -2.33 -4.57
CA GLU A 306 28.46 -1.97 -4.91
C GLU A 306 28.88 -2.56 -6.28
N GLU A 307 28.51 -3.81 -6.56
CA GLU A 307 28.78 -4.49 -7.83
C GLU A 307 28.17 -3.76 -9.04
N VAL A 308 26.98 -3.18 -8.90
CA VAL A 308 26.37 -2.38 -9.97
C VAL A 308 26.88 -0.94 -10.01
N GLY A 309 27.64 -0.50 -9.01
CA GLY A 309 28.19 0.84 -8.90
C GLY A 309 27.26 1.87 -8.25
N ILE A 310 26.41 1.42 -7.32
CA ILE A 310 25.74 2.27 -6.33
C ILE A 310 26.65 2.32 -5.09
N ASP A 311 27.02 3.52 -4.68
CA ASP A 311 27.90 3.74 -3.53
C ASP A 311 27.04 3.89 -2.25
N PRO A 312 27.07 2.92 -1.32
CA PRO A 312 26.23 2.93 -0.12
C PRO A 312 26.60 4.04 0.86
N GLU A 313 27.79 4.66 0.74
CA GLU A 313 28.15 5.83 1.58
C GLU A 313 27.58 7.14 1.02
N LYS A 314 27.15 7.17 -0.25
CA LYS A 314 26.61 8.36 -0.93
C LYS A 314 25.12 8.30 -1.20
N ARG A 315 24.55 7.09 -1.24
CA ARG A 315 23.15 6.84 -1.57
C ARG A 315 22.49 6.21 -0.36
N ARG A 316 21.43 6.85 0.11
CA ARG A 316 20.68 6.32 1.24
C ARG A 316 20.01 5.00 0.87
N TRP A 317 20.15 4.02 1.73
CA TRP A 317 19.57 2.70 1.53
C TRP A 317 19.18 2.07 2.86
N GLY A 318 18.30 1.08 2.78
CA GLY A 318 17.74 0.47 3.97
C GLY A 318 17.26 -0.95 3.76
N ALA A 319 16.63 -1.47 4.79
CA ALA A 319 16.04 -2.80 4.76
C ALA A 319 14.68 -2.80 5.46
N MET A 320 13.78 -3.67 5.01
CA MET A 320 12.57 -3.95 5.77
C MET A 320 12.89 -4.86 6.95
N ILE A 321 12.35 -4.53 8.12
CA ILE A 321 12.38 -5.39 9.29
C ILE A 321 10.98 -5.92 9.47
N GLU A 322 10.80 -7.16 9.02
CA GLU A 322 9.48 -7.75 8.88
C GLU A 322 9.41 -9.25 9.18
N THR A 323 10.56 -9.87 9.49
CA THR A 323 10.66 -11.25 9.94
C THR A 323 10.98 -11.31 11.44
N PRO A 324 10.51 -12.32 12.19
CA PRO A 324 10.90 -12.51 13.58
C PRO A 324 12.43 -12.63 13.78
N ALA A 325 13.13 -13.17 12.77
CA ALA A 325 14.58 -13.23 12.74
C ALA A 325 15.20 -11.82 12.65
N SER A 326 14.74 -10.99 11.72
CA SER A 326 15.26 -9.62 11.55
C SER A 326 15.04 -8.74 12.79
N ILE A 327 13.90 -8.88 13.46
CA ILE A 327 13.62 -8.18 14.72
C ILE A 327 14.62 -8.60 15.80
N ARG A 328 14.98 -9.89 15.85
CA ARG A 328 15.93 -10.44 16.83
C ARG A 328 17.38 -10.10 16.50
N SER A 329 17.71 -9.92 15.23
CA SER A 329 19.04 -9.60 14.72
C SER A 329 19.22 -8.11 14.38
N ILE A 330 18.36 -7.24 14.92
CA ILE A 330 18.33 -5.83 14.56
C ILE A 330 19.67 -5.14 14.82
N ASP A 331 20.33 -5.44 15.93
CA ASP A 331 21.62 -4.85 16.28
C ASP A 331 22.68 -5.17 15.21
N GLU A 332 22.81 -6.44 14.80
CA GLU A 332 23.79 -6.83 13.79
C GLU A 332 23.41 -6.30 12.39
N ILE A 333 22.12 -6.18 12.09
CA ILE A 333 21.65 -5.60 10.82
C ILE A 333 22.03 -4.12 10.73
N LEU A 334 21.83 -3.36 11.81
CA LEU A 334 22.18 -1.93 11.85
C LEU A 334 23.69 -1.70 11.70
N ASP A 335 24.51 -2.60 12.24
CA ASP A 335 25.97 -2.54 12.12
C ASP A 335 26.48 -2.72 10.67
N GLU A 336 25.63 -3.14 9.72
CA GLU A 336 25.95 -3.18 8.29
C GLU A 336 25.82 -1.81 7.58
N GLY A 337 25.49 -0.75 8.30
CA GLY A 337 25.54 0.63 7.80
C GLY A 337 24.36 1.01 6.91
N ILE A 338 23.16 0.54 7.26
CA ILE A 338 21.90 1.00 6.66
C ILE A 338 21.53 2.39 7.19
N ASP A 339 20.92 3.23 6.34
CA ASP A 339 20.49 4.58 6.71
C ASP A 339 19.07 4.62 7.30
N PHE A 340 18.26 3.60 7.03
CA PHE A 340 16.92 3.48 7.55
C PHE A 340 16.41 2.03 7.61
N VAL A 341 15.41 1.83 8.46
CA VAL A 341 14.61 0.62 8.59
C VAL A 341 13.15 0.91 8.25
N ALA A 342 12.53 0.01 7.51
CA ALA A 342 11.09 0.02 7.25
C ALA A 342 10.40 -1.15 7.98
N LEU A 343 9.51 -0.87 8.92
CA LEU A 343 8.69 -1.87 9.61
C LEU A 343 7.56 -2.32 8.68
N GLY A 344 7.71 -3.51 8.09
CA GLY A 344 6.70 -4.15 7.25
C GLY A 344 5.63 -4.84 8.10
N THR A 345 4.70 -4.08 8.69
CA THR A 345 3.78 -4.62 9.73
C THR A 345 2.93 -5.78 9.26
N ASN A 346 2.56 -5.81 7.98
CA ASN A 346 1.84 -6.92 7.39
C ASN A 346 2.55 -8.25 7.64
N ASP A 347 3.82 -8.34 7.23
CA ASP A 347 4.63 -9.54 7.37
C ASP A 347 5.06 -9.77 8.84
N ILE A 348 5.31 -8.71 9.63
CA ILE A 348 5.56 -8.83 11.08
C ILE A 348 4.40 -9.57 11.75
N VAL A 349 3.16 -9.09 11.55
CA VAL A 349 1.96 -9.68 12.16
C VAL A 349 1.75 -11.10 11.65
N GLN A 350 1.85 -11.32 10.33
CA GLN A 350 1.67 -12.65 9.74
C GLN A 350 2.64 -13.67 10.33
N PHE A 351 3.94 -13.35 10.39
CA PHE A 351 4.95 -14.30 10.84
C PHE A 351 5.03 -14.45 12.36
N MET A 352 4.80 -13.38 13.12
CA MET A 352 4.83 -13.46 14.57
C MET A 352 3.60 -14.13 15.17
N LEU A 353 2.42 -13.92 14.57
CA LEU A 353 1.18 -14.57 15.02
C LEU A 353 0.89 -15.89 14.28
N ALA A 354 1.66 -16.19 13.24
CA ALA A 354 1.45 -17.34 12.35
C ALA A 354 0.03 -17.35 11.75
N VAL A 355 -0.38 -16.19 11.21
CA VAL A 355 -1.69 -15.97 10.61
C VAL A 355 -1.50 -15.52 9.18
N ASP A 356 -2.23 -16.11 8.25
CA ASP A 356 -2.35 -15.60 6.88
C ASP A 356 -3.60 -14.72 6.80
N ARG A 357 -3.41 -13.43 6.53
CA ARG A 357 -4.50 -12.46 6.43
C ARG A 357 -5.40 -12.69 5.20
N ASN A 358 -4.89 -13.37 4.18
CA ASN A 358 -5.66 -13.71 2.99
C ASN A 358 -6.52 -14.97 3.22
N ASN A 359 -6.30 -15.70 4.32
CA ASN A 359 -7.09 -16.86 4.68
C ASN A 359 -8.26 -16.48 5.59
N ALA A 360 -9.46 -16.40 5.00
CA ALA A 360 -10.69 -16.02 5.70
C ALA A 360 -11.01 -16.84 6.97
N ASN A 361 -10.50 -18.07 7.09
CA ASN A 361 -10.72 -18.92 8.27
C ASN A 361 -9.93 -18.48 9.51
N VAL A 362 -8.87 -17.69 9.33
CA VAL A 362 -7.96 -17.25 10.40
C VAL A 362 -7.68 -15.76 10.40
N ALA A 363 -8.17 -15.02 9.40
CA ALA A 363 -7.99 -13.57 9.28
C ALA A 363 -8.50 -12.79 10.51
N ASP A 364 -9.45 -13.36 11.26
CA ASP A 364 -9.94 -12.83 12.55
C ASP A 364 -8.87 -12.70 13.64
N ARG A 365 -7.74 -13.41 13.47
CA ARG A 365 -6.58 -13.37 14.38
C ARG A 365 -5.49 -12.40 13.96
N PHE A 366 -5.60 -11.77 12.79
CA PHE A 366 -4.66 -10.77 12.36
C PHE A 366 -4.87 -9.49 13.18
N ASP A 367 -3.94 -9.18 14.07
CA ASP A 367 -4.04 -8.07 15.02
C ASP A 367 -2.75 -7.26 15.07
N ASP A 368 -2.78 -6.08 14.42
CA ASP A 368 -1.70 -5.10 14.43
C ASP A 368 -1.37 -4.55 15.83
N PHE A 369 -2.34 -4.57 16.74
CA PHE A 369 -2.23 -4.04 18.11
C PHE A 369 -1.91 -5.12 19.14
N HIS A 370 -1.63 -6.35 18.69
CA HIS A 370 -1.26 -7.43 19.59
C HIS A 370 0.01 -7.02 20.39
N PRO A 371 0.06 -7.22 21.72
CA PRO A 371 1.15 -6.70 22.56
C PRO A 371 2.55 -7.10 22.08
N THR A 372 2.73 -8.33 21.59
CA THR A 372 4.01 -8.81 21.07
C THR A 372 4.45 -8.06 19.80
N ILE A 373 3.51 -7.59 18.97
CA ILE A 373 3.80 -6.83 17.75
C ILE A 373 4.22 -5.40 18.13
N LEU A 374 3.48 -4.77 19.03
CA LEU A 374 3.84 -3.45 19.58
C LEU A 374 5.21 -3.47 20.26
N GLU A 375 5.50 -4.49 21.06
CA GLU A 375 6.80 -4.67 21.71
C GLU A 375 7.92 -4.88 20.68
N ALA A 376 7.69 -5.71 19.66
CA ALA A 376 8.66 -5.91 18.58
C ALA A 376 8.99 -4.61 17.84
N MET A 377 7.98 -3.82 17.45
CA MET A 377 8.19 -2.52 16.81
C MET A 377 8.92 -1.55 17.73
N ALA A 378 8.54 -1.48 19.01
CA ALA A 378 9.20 -0.60 19.98
C ALA A 378 10.69 -0.93 20.14
N ASN A 379 11.05 -2.22 20.23
CA ASN A 379 12.44 -2.67 20.35
C ASN A 379 13.26 -2.30 19.12
N VAL A 380 12.70 -2.44 17.91
CA VAL A 380 13.38 -2.04 16.67
C VAL A 380 13.58 -0.53 16.63
N ILE A 381 12.56 0.25 16.98
CA ILE A 381 12.64 1.72 17.03
C ILE A 381 13.71 2.18 18.01
N GLU A 382 13.75 1.60 19.21
CA GLU A 382 14.77 1.90 20.23
C GLU A 382 16.19 1.61 19.72
N ALA A 383 16.43 0.42 19.15
CA ALA A 383 17.74 0.04 18.63
C ALA A 383 18.22 0.94 17.49
N CYS A 384 17.29 1.41 16.63
CA CYS A 384 17.60 2.34 15.55
C CYS A 384 17.91 3.75 16.08
N ASN A 385 17.13 4.24 17.05
CA ASN A 385 17.35 5.54 17.68
C ASN A 385 18.72 5.61 18.40
N GLU A 386 19.17 4.51 19.01
CA GLU A 386 20.51 4.42 19.62
C GLU A 386 21.67 4.55 18.62
N ARG A 387 21.42 4.24 17.34
CA ARG A 387 22.40 4.26 16.24
C ARG A 387 22.19 5.38 15.22
N ASP A 388 21.24 6.28 15.47
CA ASP A 388 20.89 7.37 14.55
C ASP A 388 20.47 6.85 13.16
N VAL A 389 19.75 5.73 13.14
CA VAL A 389 19.17 5.12 11.94
C VAL A 389 17.69 5.44 11.88
N ASP A 390 17.21 5.93 10.73
CA ASP A 390 15.81 6.31 10.59
C ASP A 390 14.88 5.10 10.66
N THR A 391 13.70 5.28 11.24
CA THR A 391 12.64 4.25 11.22
C THR A 391 11.38 4.75 10.56
N THR A 392 10.75 3.89 9.75
CA THR A 392 9.42 4.15 9.21
C THR A 392 8.54 2.94 9.34
N ILE A 393 7.26 3.15 9.62
CA ILE A 393 6.23 2.12 9.42
C ILE A 393 5.73 2.17 7.98
N THR A 394 5.47 1.01 7.38
CA THR A 394 4.84 0.91 6.05
C THR A 394 3.57 0.06 6.12
N GLY A 395 2.76 0.10 5.05
CA GLY A 395 1.52 -0.67 4.98
C GLY A 395 0.32 0.04 5.63
N GLN A 396 -0.75 -0.71 5.87
CA GLN A 396 -2.04 -0.14 6.29
C GLN A 396 -2.02 0.32 7.75
N SER A 397 -1.24 -0.34 8.61
CA SER A 397 -1.18 -0.04 10.05
C SER A 397 -0.72 1.40 10.31
N GLY A 398 0.16 1.95 9.46
CA GLY A 398 0.60 3.37 9.50
C GLY A 398 -0.49 4.40 9.17
N SER A 399 -1.68 3.96 8.74
CA SER A 399 -2.84 4.82 8.51
C SER A 399 -3.77 4.91 9.73
N HIS A 400 -3.57 4.07 10.76
CA HIS A 400 -4.44 4.05 11.93
C HIS A 400 -4.02 5.11 12.98
N PRO A 401 -4.95 5.97 13.45
CA PRO A 401 -4.64 7.02 14.44
C PRO A 401 -3.99 6.51 15.73
N ASP A 402 -4.47 5.40 16.29
CA ASP A 402 -3.93 4.85 17.54
C ASP A 402 -2.52 4.27 17.35
N MET A 403 -2.26 3.66 16.20
CA MET A 403 -0.92 3.19 15.82
C MET A 403 0.02 4.40 15.63
N ALA A 404 -0.44 5.44 14.93
CA ALA A 404 0.36 6.65 14.71
C ALA A 404 0.79 7.30 16.03
N LYS A 405 -0.15 7.41 16.98
CA LYS A 405 0.15 7.91 18.32
C LYS A 405 1.16 7.02 19.06
N PHE A 406 0.97 5.70 19.03
CA PHE A 406 1.89 4.76 19.67
C PHE A 406 3.33 4.91 19.13
N LEU A 407 3.49 4.99 17.81
CA LEU A 407 4.81 5.08 17.18
C LEU A 407 5.50 6.41 17.46
N VAL A 408 4.75 7.52 17.50
CA VAL A 408 5.29 8.82 17.93
C VAL A 408 5.74 8.76 19.39
N GLU A 409 4.97 8.12 20.27
CA GLU A 409 5.37 7.90 21.69
C GLU A 409 6.62 7.02 21.81
N LYS A 410 6.91 6.16 20.83
CA LYS A 410 8.15 5.37 20.75
C LYS A 410 9.31 6.08 20.04
N GLY A 411 9.09 7.25 19.47
CA GLY A 411 10.13 8.03 18.81
C GLY A 411 10.47 7.53 17.41
N ILE A 412 9.47 7.13 16.62
CA ILE A 412 9.67 6.80 15.20
C ILE A 412 10.07 8.04 14.38
N SER A 413 10.92 7.88 13.37
CA SER A 413 11.32 8.99 12.48
C SER A 413 10.20 9.40 11.52
N SER A 414 9.52 8.44 10.91
CA SER A 414 8.41 8.71 9.97
C SER A 414 7.31 7.65 9.98
N LEU A 415 6.13 8.01 9.47
CA LEU A 415 5.04 7.07 9.19
C LEU A 415 4.69 7.13 7.72
N SER A 416 4.33 6.00 7.12
CA SER A 416 3.81 5.96 5.76
C SER A 416 2.35 5.48 5.76
N SER A 417 1.45 6.35 5.33
CA SER A 417 0.00 6.11 5.33
C SER A 417 -0.55 5.96 3.92
N ASN A 418 -1.78 5.46 3.80
CA ASN A 418 -2.50 5.52 2.53
C ASN A 418 -2.81 6.97 2.15
N ILE A 419 -2.99 7.24 0.85
CA ILE A 419 -3.19 8.59 0.30
C ILE A 419 -4.32 9.34 1.01
N ASP A 420 -5.43 8.65 1.27
CA ASP A 420 -6.63 9.18 1.94
C ASP A 420 -6.43 9.47 3.43
N ALA A 421 -5.44 8.86 4.09
CA ALA A 421 -5.22 8.98 5.52
C ALA A 421 -4.16 10.02 5.91
N VAL A 422 -3.35 10.53 4.97
CA VAL A 422 -2.20 11.43 5.25
C VAL A 422 -2.60 12.64 6.11
N GLY A 423 -3.69 13.32 5.75
CA GLY A 423 -4.14 14.52 6.44
C GLY A 423 -4.61 14.26 7.88
N GLU A 424 -5.31 13.15 8.11
CA GLU A 424 -5.71 12.74 9.45
C GLU A 424 -4.51 12.34 10.31
N VAL A 425 -3.65 11.47 9.78
CA VAL A 425 -2.45 10.98 10.48
C VAL A 425 -1.56 12.15 10.89
N ARG A 426 -1.33 13.14 10.01
CA ARG A 426 -0.55 14.34 10.36
C ARG A 426 -1.14 15.12 11.53
N ARG A 427 -2.47 15.26 11.60
CA ARG A 427 -3.14 15.90 12.76
C ARG A 427 -2.97 15.09 14.03
N VAL A 428 -2.98 13.76 13.94
CA VAL A 428 -2.76 12.86 15.08
C VAL A 428 -1.32 12.95 15.58
N VAL A 429 -0.34 12.88 14.68
CA VAL A 429 1.09 13.04 14.99
C VAL A 429 1.35 14.37 15.69
N ALA A 430 0.87 15.48 15.14
CA ALA A 430 1.03 16.81 15.74
C ALA A 430 0.44 16.89 17.16
N ARG A 431 -0.69 16.22 17.41
CA ARG A 431 -1.30 16.15 18.75
C ARG A 431 -0.48 15.29 19.70
N ALA A 432 0.03 14.15 19.23
CA ALA A 432 0.85 13.24 20.02
C ALA A 432 2.17 13.91 20.44
N GLU A 433 2.89 14.55 19.52
CA GLU A 433 4.10 15.31 19.81
C GLU A 433 3.86 16.45 20.80
N ARG A 434 2.78 17.23 20.59
CA ARG A 434 2.42 18.31 21.51
C ARG A 434 2.14 17.79 22.91
N LYS A 435 1.49 16.63 23.03
CA LYS A 435 1.23 15.99 24.32
C LYS A 435 2.55 15.60 25.01
N LEU A 436 3.47 14.95 24.29
CA LEU A 436 4.79 14.60 24.82
C LEU A 436 5.55 15.82 25.35
N LEU A 437 5.56 16.92 24.60
CA LEU A 437 6.19 18.17 25.03
C LEU A 437 5.54 18.76 26.29
N LEU A 438 4.20 18.71 26.39
CA LEU A 438 3.46 19.19 27.55
C LEU A 438 3.70 18.32 28.79
N ASP A 439 3.76 17.00 28.62
CA ASP A 439 4.01 16.07 29.71
C ASP A 439 5.46 16.23 30.23
N ALA A 440 6.46 16.32 29.34
CA ALA A 440 7.83 16.64 29.72
C ALA A 440 7.97 18.00 30.41
N ALA A 441 7.24 19.03 29.96
CA ALA A 441 7.26 20.34 30.60
C ALA A 441 6.65 20.32 32.02
N ARG A 442 5.68 19.43 32.28
CA ARG A 442 5.08 19.27 33.61
C ARG A 442 6.00 18.54 34.57
N GLU A 443 6.64 17.45 34.13
CA GLU A 443 7.62 16.72 34.93
C GLU A 443 8.78 17.64 35.37
N ASN A 444 9.27 18.49 34.47
CA ASN A 444 10.31 19.47 34.80
C ASN A 444 9.86 20.59 35.75
N LEU A 445 8.55 20.87 35.87
CA LEU A 445 8.01 21.84 36.84
C LEU A 445 7.89 21.25 38.26
N ASP A 446 7.64 19.94 38.37
CA ASP A 446 7.56 19.23 39.64
C ASP A 446 8.94 18.95 40.26
N ASP A 447 10.01 18.95 39.44
CA ASP A 447 11.40 18.76 39.85
C ASP A 447 12.14 20.07 40.25
N ASP A 448 11.49 21.24 40.23
CA ASP A 448 12.05 22.49 40.77
C ASP A 448 11.78 22.55 42.28
N PRO A 449 12.74 22.19 43.15
CA PRO A 449 12.53 22.31 44.59
C PRO A 449 12.49 23.80 44.89
N GLN A 450 11.35 24.25 45.43
CA GLN A 450 11.10 25.61 45.86
C GLN A 450 12.39 26.33 46.30
N ILE A 451 12.67 27.42 45.60
CA ILE A 451 13.45 28.54 46.09
C ILE A 451 12.81 28.96 47.42
N ASP A 452 13.37 28.50 48.53
CA ASP A 452 13.06 28.94 49.90
C ASP A 452 14.24 29.78 50.45
#